data_AF-A0ABD5N6I7-F1
#
_entry.id   AF-A0ABD5N6I7-F1
#
_cell.length_a   1.000
_cell.length_b   1.000
_cell.length_c   1.000
_cell.angle_alpha   90.00
_cell.angle_beta   90.00
_cell.angle_gamma   90.00
#
_symmetry.space_group_name_H-M   'P 1'
#
loop_
_entity.id
_entity.type
_entity.pdbx_description
1 polymer ?
#
loop_
_entity_poly.entity_id
_entity_poly.type
_entity_poly.pdbx_seq_one_letter_code
_entity_poly.pdbx_strand_id
1 'polypeptide(L)' 'MNIELTKVSLKGQVVIPQKIRASLEILPGTRFVVFEKGGNVVLKKLEIASPDILA' A
#
# COMPACT_ATOMS: atom_id res chain seq x y z
N MET A 1 -1.10 11.06 12.98
CA MET A 1 -1.88 10.90 11.74
C MET A 1 -1.11 11.61 10.64
N ASN A 2 -0.54 10.87 9.68
CA ASN A 2 0.23 11.47 8.57
C ASN A 2 -0.71 11.63 7.37
N ILE A 3 -1.00 12.87 6.99
CA ILE A 3 -1.82 13.21 5.82
C ILE A 3 -0.94 14.00 4.86
N GLU A 4 -0.84 13.53 3.62
CA GLU A 4 -0.08 14.18 2.56
C GLU A 4 -0.87 14.12 1.26
N LEU A 5 -0.86 15.22 0.50
CA LEU A 5 -1.54 15.29 -0.80
C LEU A 5 -0.66 14.66 -1.89
N THR A 6 -1.28 13.86 -2.74
CA THR A 6 -0.65 13.22 -3.90
C THR A 6 -1.64 13.26 -5.06
N LYS A 7 -1.13 13.20 -6.30
CA LYS A 7 -1.93 13.26 -7.52
C LYS A 7 -1.86 11.95 -8.27
N VAL A 8 -2.92 11.66 -9.02
CA VAL A 8 -2.95 10.55 -9.95
C VAL A 8 -2.00 10.86 -11.12
N SER A 9 -1.13 9.92 -11.47
CA SER A 9 -0.26 10.02 -12.64
C SER A 9 -1.04 9.78 -13.93
N LEU A 10 -0.43 10.03 -15.09
CA LEU A 10 -1.05 9.78 -16.40
C LEU A 10 -1.50 8.32 -16.60
N LYS A 11 -0.90 7.38 -15.86
CA LYS A 11 -1.22 5.95 -15.93
C LYS A 11 -2.23 5.51 -14.86
N GLY A 12 -2.89 6.45 -14.17
CA GLY A 12 -3.83 6.13 -13.10
C GLY A 12 -3.18 5.71 -11.78
N GLN A 13 -1.86 5.91 -11.62
CA GLN A 13 -1.13 5.48 -10.42
C GLN A 13 -1.11 6.58 -9.37
N VAL A 14 -1.22 6.24 -8.10
CA VAL A 14 -1.01 7.17 -6.98
C VAL A 14 0.29 6.81 -6.27
N VAL A 15 1.11 7.82 -5.98
CA VAL A 15 2.34 7.63 -5.21
C VAL A 15 2.01 7.68 -3.73
N ILE A 16 2.48 6.68 -2.96
CA ILE A 16 2.45 6.71 -1.50
C ILE A 16 3.60 7.61 -1.02
N PRO A 17 3.33 8.73 -0.32
CA PRO A 17 4.36 9.67 0.13
C PRO A 17 5.37 9.03 1.09
N GLN A 18 6.60 9.56 1.10
CA GLN A 18 7.75 8.95 1.76
C GLN A 18 7.53 8.69 3.26
N LYS A 19 6.93 9.65 4.00
CA LYS A 19 6.73 9.49 5.45
C LYS A 19 5.71 8.39 5.76
N ILE A 20 4.63 8.32 4.97
CA ILE A 20 3.62 7.26 5.08
C ILE A 20 4.25 5.91 4.74
N ARG A 21 4.99 5.84 3.63
CA ARG A 21 5.71 4.63 3.18
C ARG A 21 6.65 4.08 4.26
N ALA A 22 7.41 4.96 4.90
CA ALA A 22 8.32 4.59 5.99
C ALA A 22 7.57 4.10 7.23
N SER A 23 6.51 4.82 7.64
CA SER A 23 5.72 4.45 8.82
C SER A 23 4.97 3.13 8.72
N LEU A 24 4.68 2.68 7.50
CA LEU A 24 3.97 1.42 7.21
C LEU A 24 4.90 0.31 6.71
N GLU A 25 6.21 0.55 6.72
CA GLU A 25 7.25 -0.40 6.26
C GLU A 25 6.92 -0.98 4.88
N ILE A 26 6.61 -0.10 3.93
CA ILE A 26 6.25 -0.48 2.57
C ILE A 26 7.52 -0.53 1.73
N LEU A 27 7.95 -1.75 1.41
CA LEU A 27 9.16 -2.04 0.67
C LEU A 27 8.84 -2.40 -0.79
N PRO A 28 9.83 -2.35 -1.70
CA PRO A 28 9.65 -2.95 -3.02
C PRO A 28 9.18 -4.40 -2.89
N GLY A 29 8.10 -4.75 -3.59
CA GLY A 29 7.50 -6.09 -3.53
C GLY A 29 6.41 -6.27 -2.47
N THR A 30 6.18 -5.31 -1.57
CA THR A 30 5.03 -5.36 -0.64
C THR A 30 3.73 -5.45 -1.42
N ARG A 31 2.92 -6.47 -1.11
CA ARG A 31 1.62 -6.70 -1.74
C ARG A 31 0.50 -6.09 -0.92
N PHE A 32 -0.53 -5.61 -1.60
CA PHE A 32 -1.73 -5.05 -0.98
C PHE A 32 -2.97 -5.72 -1.56
N VAL A 33 -3.98 -5.93 -0.72
CA VAL A 33 -5.35 -6.05 -1.20
C VAL A 33 -5.89 -4.63 -1.36
N VAL A 34 -6.49 -4.36 -2.52
CA VAL A 34 -7.12 -3.07 -2.83
C VAL A 34 -8.62 -3.30 -2.96
N PHE A 35 -9.42 -2.55 -2.21
CA PHE A 35 -10.88 -2.62 -2.27
C PHE A 35 -11.51 -1.26 -1.99
N GLU A 36 -12.75 -1.09 -2.42
CA GLU A 36 -13.55 0.10 -2.15
C GLU A 36 -14.32 -0.08 -0.83
N LYS A 37 -14.42 1.01 -0.06
CA LYS A 37 -15.26 1.07 1.13
C LYS A 37 -15.76 2.49 1.38
N GLY A 38 -17.04 2.72 1.14
CA GLY A 38 -17.71 4.00 1.44
C GLY A 38 -17.13 5.17 0.64
N GLY A 39 -16.85 4.96 -0.64
CA GLY A 39 -16.24 5.95 -1.53
C GLY A 39 -14.72 6.12 -1.36
N ASN A 40 -14.09 5.32 -0.49
CA ASN A 40 -12.65 5.34 -0.28
C ASN A 40 -11.97 4.15 -0.96
N VAL A 41 -10.77 4.36 -1.48
CA VAL A 41 -9.87 3.26 -1.87
C VAL A 41 -9.05 2.86 -0.64
N VAL A 42 -9.22 1.63 -0.19
CA VAL A 42 -8.50 1.08 0.95
C VAL A 42 -7.43 0.11 0.44
N LEU A 43 -6.18 0.34 0.86
CA LEU A 43 -5.07 -0.57 0.64
C LEU A 43 -4.71 -1.24 1.96
N LYS A 44 -4.83 -2.57 2.02
CA LYS A 44 -4.42 -3.36 3.18
C LYS A 44 -3.16 -4.14 2.85
N LYS A 45 -2.06 -3.87 3.56
CA LYS A 45 -0.79 -4.61 3.43
C LYS A 45 -1.05 -6.09 3.73
N LEU A 46 -0.57 -6.97 2.86
CA LEU A 46 -0.59 -8.41 3.07
C LEU A 46 0.69 -8.82 3.80
N GLU A 47 0.53 -9.33 5.00
CA GLU A 47 1.56 -10.08 5.72
C GLU A 47 1.59 -11.48 5.10
N ILE A 48 2.51 -11.73 4.17
CA ILE A 48 2.75 -13.09 3.69
C ILE A 48 3.69 -13.72 4.71
N ALA A 49 3.16 -14.56 5.60
CA ALA A 49 4.01 -15.52 6.30
C ALA A 49 4.73 -16.33 5.22
N SER A 50 6.06 -16.39 5.29
CA SER A 50 6.90 -17.02 4.26
C SER A 50 6.38 -18.43 3.92
N PRO A 51 6.29 -18.81 2.63
CA PRO A 51 5.95 -20.17 2.21
C PRO A 51 6.98 -21.23 2.64
N ASP A 52 8.13 -20.81 3.18
CA ASP A 52 9.26 -21.69 3.52
C ASP A 52 8.98 -22.65 4.70
N ILE A 53 7.74 -22.71 5.21
CA ILE A 53 7.28 -23.74 6.18
C ILE A 53 6.49 -24.87 5.46
N LEU A 54 6.20 -24.75 4.16
CA LEU A 54 5.41 -25.74 3.40
C LEU A 54 6.18 -26.45 2.27
N ALA A 55 7.51 -26.59 2.38
CA ALA A 55 8.31 -27.41 1.46
C ALA A 55 9.18 -28.41 2.23
#